data_AF-A0A3R9THU4-F1
#
_entry.id   AF-A0A3R9THU4-F1
#
_cell.length_a   1.000
_cell.length_b   1.000
_cell.length_c   1.000
_cell.angle_alpha   90.00
_cell.angle_beta   90.00
_cell.angle_gamma   90.00
#
_symmetry.space_group_name_H-M   'P 1'
#
loop_
_entity.id
_entity.type
_entity.pdbx_description
1 polymer ?
#
loop_
_entity_poly.entity_id
_entity_poly.type
_entity_poly.pdbx_seq_one_letter_code
_entity_poly.pdbx_strand_id
1 'polypeptide(L)'
;NPDQSMGVAPAGNFNTAAGVDTTVEHGTTQFTIVDAYGNVVSMTSTVESSMGSFHMVDGFLLSNQLTDFSANPYDSTGALVANRVEGGKRPRSTMAPTLVFKGTTPDEFYMATGSPGGGTIIQYVVKTLVGALDWNLNAQQATSLVNFGATNSKNTNIDSSNVQLSLVDLIEGLKAKGHGISNTAQTSGISTIMKVNINNQSKYAGGVDPRREGIVLGNGAL
;
A
#
# COMPACT_ATOMS: atom_id res chain seq x y z
N ASN A 1 -23.91 -3.48 5.10
CA ASN A 1 -24.75 -2.44 4.48
C ASN A 1 -23.83 -1.50 3.72
N PRO A 2 -23.84 -1.46 2.38
CA PRO A 2 -22.98 -0.59 1.58
C PRO A 2 -23.31 0.90 1.71
N ASP A 3 -24.43 1.25 2.33
CA ASP A 3 -24.90 2.63 2.51
C ASP A 3 -24.54 3.25 3.86
N GLN A 4 -23.74 2.56 4.66
CA GLN A 4 -23.33 3.04 5.96
C GLN A 4 -21.85 2.74 6.23
N SER A 5 -21.17 3.70 6.83
CA SER A 5 -19.84 3.54 7.39
C SER A 5 -19.84 2.39 8.38
N MET A 6 -18.81 1.56 8.32
CA MET A 6 -18.58 0.52 9.33
C MET A 6 -18.21 1.09 10.70
N GLY A 7 -17.98 2.40 10.80
CA GLY A 7 -17.51 3.05 12.01
C GLY A 7 -16.13 2.54 12.40
N VAL A 8 -15.89 2.43 13.71
CA VAL A 8 -14.75 1.67 14.22
C VAL A 8 -15.12 0.20 14.12
N ALA A 9 -14.40 -0.55 13.28
CA ALA A 9 -14.62 -1.97 13.18
C ALA A 9 -14.24 -2.60 14.53
N PRO A 10 -15.15 -3.33 15.18
CA PRO A 10 -14.75 -4.18 16.29
C PRO A 10 -13.74 -5.19 15.75
N ALA A 11 -12.73 -5.52 16.54
CA ALA A 11 -11.85 -6.63 16.19
C ALA A 11 -12.72 -7.88 15.93
N GLY A 12 -12.43 -8.61 14.86
CA GLY A 12 -13.15 -9.86 14.59
C GLY A 12 -13.06 -10.79 15.81
N ASN A 13 -14.15 -11.49 16.14
CA ASN A 13 -14.14 -12.47 17.23
C ASN A 13 -13.46 -13.76 16.77
N PHE A 14 -12.15 -13.66 16.59
CA PHE A 14 -11.26 -14.80 16.67
C PHE A 14 -11.07 -15.05 18.17
N ASN A 15 -11.04 -16.30 18.64
CA ASN A 15 -10.99 -16.63 20.08
C ASN A 15 -9.85 -15.93 20.87
N THR A 16 -8.93 -15.22 20.19
CA THR A 16 -8.27 -14.00 20.69
C THR A 16 -8.02 -13.04 19.51
N ALA A 17 -8.33 -11.74 19.65
CA ALA A 17 -7.95 -10.70 18.69
C ALA A 17 -7.47 -9.44 19.42
N ALA A 18 -6.28 -8.94 19.06
CA ALA A 18 -5.64 -7.79 19.69
C ALA A 18 -4.75 -6.99 18.72
N GLY A 19 -4.62 -5.67 18.96
CA GLY A 19 -3.57 -4.81 18.37
C GLY A 19 -4.06 -3.74 17.40
N VAL A 20 -4.39 -2.55 17.92
CA VAL A 20 -4.50 -1.33 17.09
C VAL A 20 -3.09 -0.79 16.88
N ASP A 21 -2.73 -0.54 15.64
CA ASP A 21 -1.43 0.00 15.25
C ASP A 21 -1.47 1.53 15.16
N THR A 22 -0.46 2.18 15.73
CA THR A 22 -0.30 3.64 15.77
C THR A 22 1.05 4.09 15.19
N THR A 23 1.77 3.22 14.49
CA THR A 23 3.11 3.47 13.96
C THR A 23 3.07 4.47 12.80
N VAL A 24 4.06 5.37 12.73
CA VAL A 24 4.22 6.37 11.66
C VAL A 24 5.52 6.09 10.92
N GLU A 25 5.45 5.78 9.63
CA GLU A 25 6.62 5.31 8.84
C GLU A 25 6.76 6.03 7.50
N HIS A 26 8.00 6.36 7.12
CA HIS A 26 8.30 7.09 5.88
C HIS A 26 9.56 6.60 5.13
N GLY A 27 10.23 5.53 5.58
CA GLY A 27 11.48 5.01 5.02
C GLY A 27 11.35 3.88 3.99
N THR A 28 10.13 3.60 3.56
CA THR A 28 9.83 2.51 2.63
C THR A 28 9.93 2.99 1.17
N THR A 29 10.39 2.10 0.29
CA THR A 29 10.39 2.26 -1.17
C THR A 29 9.83 1.01 -1.86
N GLN A 30 9.39 1.16 -3.10
CA GLN A 30 8.89 0.08 -3.95
C GLN A 30 9.50 0.20 -5.35
N PHE A 31 9.83 -0.93 -5.96
CA PHE A 31 10.03 -1.02 -7.40
C PHE A 31 9.49 -2.34 -7.96
N THR A 32 9.22 -2.33 -9.26
CA THR A 32 8.70 -3.47 -10.00
C THR A 32 9.50 -3.63 -11.29
N ILE A 33 9.94 -4.84 -11.62
CA ILE A 33 10.80 -5.15 -12.78
C ILE A 33 10.25 -6.38 -13.49
N VAL A 34 10.29 -6.33 -14.83
CA VAL A 34 10.14 -7.50 -15.70
C VAL A 34 11.37 -7.56 -16.60
N ASP A 35 12.03 -8.72 -16.66
CA ASP A 35 13.20 -8.91 -17.52
C ASP A 35 12.86 -9.51 -18.90
N ALA A 36 13.87 -9.63 -19.76
CA ALA A 36 13.71 -10.18 -21.10
C ALA A 36 13.40 -11.69 -21.13
N TYR A 37 13.62 -12.41 -20.02
CA TYR A 37 13.30 -13.83 -19.88
C TYR A 37 11.88 -14.04 -19.33
N GLY A 38 11.17 -12.97 -18.97
CA GLY A 38 9.83 -13.03 -18.38
C GLY A 38 9.83 -13.20 -16.87
N ASN A 39 10.99 -13.08 -16.19
CA ASN A 39 11.02 -13.05 -14.73
C ASN A 39 10.43 -11.74 -14.24
N VAL A 40 9.66 -11.80 -13.15
CA VAL A 40 8.99 -10.64 -12.56
C VAL A 40 9.39 -10.50 -11.10
N VAL A 41 9.72 -9.28 -10.70
CA VAL A 41 9.95 -8.91 -9.30
C VAL A 41 9.05 -7.74 -8.93
N SER A 42 8.30 -7.88 -7.84
CA SER A 42 7.71 -6.76 -7.09
C SER A 42 8.41 -6.73 -5.73
N MET A 43 9.10 -5.63 -5.42
CA MET A 43 9.91 -5.53 -4.22
C MET A 43 9.59 -4.26 -3.44
N THR A 44 9.16 -4.44 -2.21
CA THR A 44 9.08 -3.39 -1.19
C THR A 44 10.26 -3.54 -0.24
N SER A 45 11.01 -2.46 -0.01
CA SER A 45 12.16 -2.45 0.91
C SER A 45 12.09 -1.22 1.82
N THR A 46 12.65 -1.33 3.02
CA THR A 46 12.51 -0.27 4.03
C THR A 46 13.62 -0.32 5.07
N VAL A 47 13.84 0.84 5.70
CA VAL A 47 14.54 0.96 7.00
C VAL A 47 13.58 1.40 8.13
N GLU A 48 12.27 1.26 7.90
CA GLU A 48 11.12 1.76 8.66
C GLU A 48 10.92 3.27 8.50
N SER A 49 11.73 4.08 9.18
CA SER A 49 11.65 5.54 9.14
C SER A 49 12.58 6.07 8.07
N SER A 50 12.43 7.32 7.64
CA SER A 50 13.22 7.86 6.52
C SER A 50 14.73 7.60 6.63
N MET A 51 15.31 7.77 7.83
CA MET A 51 16.73 7.52 8.14
C MET A 51 16.93 6.32 9.10
N GLY A 52 15.93 5.44 9.18
CA GLY A 52 15.92 4.31 10.10
C GLY A 52 16.11 4.74 11.56
N SER A 53 17.07 4.11 12.23
CA SER A 53 17.46 4.39 13.62
C SER A 53 18.37 5.61 13.78
N PHE A 54 18.73 6.30 12.69
CA PHE A 54 19.77 7.35 12.65
C PHE A 54 21.19 6.87 12.99
N HIS A 55 21.40 5.58 13.20
CA HIS A 55 22.73 5.00 13.34
C HIS A 55 23.29 4.59 11.98
N MET A 56 24.55 4.95 11.73
CA MET A 56 25.28 4.59 10.53
C MET A 56 26.47 3.68 10.87
N VAL A 57 26.64 2.62 10.10
CA VAL A 57 27.80 1.72 10.17
C VAL A 57 28.30 1.49 8.75
N ASP A 58 29.58 1.78 8.49
CA ASP A 58 30.24 1.59 7.18
C ASP A 58 29.49 2.20 5.99
N GLY A 59 28.82 3.35 6.21
CA GLY A 59 28.04 4.05 5.20
C GLY A 59 26.59 3.55 5.03
N PHE A 60 26.15 2.58 5.81
CA PHE A 60 24.78 2.06 5.81
C PHE A 60 24.00 2.55 7.04
N LEU A 61 22.78 3.04 6.80
CA LEU A 61 21.84 3.35 7.87
C LEU A 61 21.22 2.05 8.41
N LEU A 62 21.22 1.90 9.73
CA LEU A 62 20.56 0.78 10.40
C LEU A 62 19.06 1.08 10.54
N SER A 63 18.22 0.09 10.25
CA SER A 63 16.76 0.24 10.39
C SER A 63 16.34 0.41 11.84
N ASN A 64 15.17 1.01 12.05
CA ASN A 64 14.47 1.01 13.33
C ASN A 64 13.28 0.03 13.35
N GLN A 65 13.25 -0.98 12.46
CA GLN A 65 12.08 -1.85 12.24
C GLN A 65 11.45 -2.46 13.51
N LEU A 66 12.19 -2.60 14.61
CA LEU A 66 11.62 -3.09 15.86
C LEU A 66 10.54 -2.15 16.45
N THR A 67 10.42 -0.90 15.96
CA THR A 67 9.33 0.03 16.31
C THR A 67 7.97 -0.41 15.79
N ASP A 68 7.91 -1.29 14.78
CA ASP A 68 6.65 -1.90 14.34
C ASP A 68 6.05 -2.83 15.41
N PHE A 69 6.80 -3.26 16.41
CA PHE A 69 6.22 -3.98 17.54
C PHE A 69 5.34 -3.04 18.38
N SER A 70 4.33 -3.62 19.02
CA SER A 70 3.58 -2.91 20.04
C SER A 70 4.48 -2.59 21.23
N ALA A 71 4.63 -1.30 21.54
CA ALA A 71 5.39 -0.82 22.69
C ALA A 71 4.79 -1.31 24.02
N ASN A 72 3.47 -1.49 24.08
CA ASN A 72 2.80 -2.10 25.22
C ASN A 72 2.50 -3.58 24.93
N PRO A 73 3.08 -4.53 25.69
CA PRO A 73 2.82 -5.95 25.45
C PRO A 73 1.39 -6.39 25.82
N TYR A 74 0.61 -5.54 26.49
CA TYR A 74 -0.75 -5.81 26.92
C TYR A 74 -1.76 -4.86 26.29
N ASP A 75 -2.96 -5.36 25.99
CA ASP A 75 -4.09 -4.52 25.61
C ASP A 75 -4.85 -3.96 26.83
N SER A 76 -5.93 -3.22 26.59
CA SER A 76 -6.76 -2.62 27.64
C SER A 76 -7.46 -3.62 28.56
N THR A 77 -7.51 -4.90 28.17
CA THR A 77 -8.06 -6.00 28.97
C THR A 77 -7.00 -6.74 29.78
N GLY A 78 -5.72 -6.42 29.57
CA GLY A 78 -4.58 -7.11 30.16
C GLY A 78 -4.15 -8.37 29.39
N ALA A 79 -4.70 -8.63 28.21
CA ALA A 79 -4.29 -9.74 27.37
C ALA A 79 -3.02 -9.39 26.58
N LEU A 80 -2.17 -10.39 26.32
CA LEU A 80 -0.96 -10.20 25.53
C LEU A 80 -1.29 -9.89 24.07
N VAL A 81 -0.76 -8.80 23.53
CA VAL A 81 -0.94 -8.46 22.12
C VAL A 81 -0.11 -9.40 21.23
N ALA A 82 -0.66 -9.77 20.07
CA ALA A 82 0.00 -10.67 19.14
C ALA A 82 1.33 -10.10 18.62
N ASN A 83 1.39 -8.78 18.42
CA ASN A 83 2.57 -8.07 17.92
C ASN A 83 3.44 -7.46 19.04
N ARG A 84 3.52 -8.10 20.22
CA ARG A 84 4.48 -7.72 21.28
C ARG A 84 5.91 -8.13 20.94
N VAL A 85 6.88 -7.46 21.57
CA VAL A 85 8.33 -7.76 21.44
C VAL A 85 8.67 -9.12 22.06
N GLU A 86 9.36 -9.97 21.31
CA GLU A 86 9.89 -11.27 21.77
C GLU A 86 11.23 -11.58 21.08
N GLY A 87 12.10 -12.35 21.73
CA GLY A 87 13.40 -12.73 21.16
C GLY A 87 13.25 -13.55 19.88
N GLY A 88 13.98 -13.16 18.83
CA GLY A 88 13.97 -13.84 17.51
C GLY A 88 12.69 -13.63 16.68
N LYS A 89 11.71 -12.89 17.19
CA LYS A 89 10.46 -12.60 16.48
C LYS A 89 10.64 -11.46 15.49
N ARG A 90 9.93 -11.54 14.36
CA ARG A 90 9.83 -10.44 13.38
C ARG A 90 8.58 -9.60 13.68
N PRO A 91 8.69 -8.27 13.63
CA PRO A 91 7.53 -7.40 13.84
C PRO A 91 6.56 -7.46 12.66
N ARG A 92 5.29 -7.13 12.90
CA ARG A 92 4.25 -7.10 11.87
C ARG A 92 4.52 -5.98 10.87
N SER A 93 4.63 -6.32 9.59
CA SER A 93 4.73 -5.35 8.48
C SER A 93 3.40 -5.19 7.74
N THR A 94 3.21 -4.02 7.13
CA THR A 94 2.13 -3.72 6.19
C THR A 94 2.56 -3.74 4.71
N MET A 95 3.84 -4.03 4.43
CA MET A 95 4.34 -4.15 3.06
C MET A 95 3.54 -5.20 2.27
N ALA A 96 3.12 -4.83 1.06
CA ALA A 96 2.29 -5.67 0.20
C ALA A 96 2.79 -5.71 -1.26
N PRO A 97 4.03 -6.17 -1.51
CA PRO A 97 4.47 -6.44 -2.88
C PRO A 97 3.59 -7.55 -3.46
N THR A 98 2.91 -7.25 -4.56
CA THR A 98 1.83 -8.09 -5.09
C THR A 98 2.08 -8.44 -6.56
N LEU A 99 1.90 -9.72 -6.87
CA LEU A 99 1.84 -10.25 -8.24
C LEU A 99 0.42 -10.79 -8.48
N VAL A 100 -0.10 -10.55 -9.68
CA VAL A 100 -1.42 -10.99 -10.13
C VAL A 100 -1.23 -11.88 -11.35
N PHE A 101 -1.86 -13.05 -11.29
CA PHE A 101 -1.90 -14.04 -12.37
C PHE A 101 -3.35 -14.25 -12.79
N LYS A 102 -3.60 -14.42 -14.09
CA LYS A 102 -4.97 -14.72 -14.60
C LYS A 102 -5.42 -16.15 -14.28
N GLY A 103 -4.48 -17.05 -14.04
CA GLY A 103 -4.74 -18.40 -13.56
C GLY A 103 -3.68 -18.82 -12.55
N THR A 104 -3.25 -20.07 -12.62
CA THR A 104 -2.41 -20.68 -11.57
C THR A 104 -0.97 -20.91 -11.99
N THR A 105 -0.62 -20.62 -13.25
CA THR A 105 0.75 -20.83 -13.77
C THR A 105 1.50 -19.50 -13.92
N PRO A 106 2.85 -19.50 -13.78
CA PRO A 106 3.64 -18.26 -13.84
C PRO A 106 3.57 -17.51 -15.18
N ASP A 107 3.35 -18.20 -16.30
CA ASP A 107 3.22 -17.61 -17.65
C ASP A 107 1.94 -16.79 -17.84
N GLU A 108 0.95 -17.00 -16.97
CA GLU A 108 -0.29 -16.23 -16.87
C GLU A 108 -0.13 -14.94 -16.07
N PHE A 109 1.12 -14.50 -15.82
CA PHE A 109 1.42 -13.20 -15.23
C PHE A 109 0.64 -12.08 -15.94
N TYR A 110 -0.01 -11.24 -15.14
CA TYR A 110 -0.82 -10.14 -15.62
C TYR A 110 -0.36 -8.79 -15.10
N MET A 111 -0.04 -8.68 -13.81
CA MET A 111 0.25 -7.40 -13.19
C MET A 111 1.16 -7.59 -11.97
N ALA A 112 2.06 -6.65 -11.75
CA ALA A 112 2.86 -6.54 -10.54
C ALA A 112 2.70 -5.11 -10.00
N THR A 113 2.47 -4.98 -8.70
CA THR A 113 2.34 -3.68 -8.04
C THR A 113 2.78 -3.77 -6.58
N GLY A 114 2.90 -2.62 -5.93
CA GLY A 114 3.25 -2.46 -4.52
C GLY A 114 3.38 -0.98 -4.22
N SER A 115 3.61 -0.61 -2.96
CA SER A 115 3.80 0.79 -2.57
C SER A 115 4.52 0.89 -1.23
N PRO A 116 5.28 1.96 -0.99
CA PRO A 116 5.53 2.47 0.36
C PRO A 116 4.32 3.21 0.93
N GLY A 117 4.36 3.57 2.21
CA GLY A 117 3.28 4.32 2.88
C GLY A 117 2.99 3.93 4.33
N GLY A 118 3.79 3.05 4.94
CA GLY A 118 3.55 2.57 6.31
C GLY A 118 2.19 1.87 6.45
N GLY A 119 1.42 2.24 7.48
CA GLY A 119 0.12 1.65 7.77
C GLY A 119 -0.91 1.68 6.63
N THR A 120 -0.73 2.52 5.61
CA THR A 120 -1.66 2.69 4.49
C THR A 120 -1.30 1.89 3.23
N ILE A 121 -0.15 1.20 3.19
CA ILE A 121 0.33 0.45 2.01
C ILE A 121 -0.75 -0.47 1.43
N ILE A 122 -1.43 -1.24 2.29
CA ILE A 122 -2.46 -2.19 1.89
C ILE A 122 -3.61 -1.48 1.15
N GLN A 123 -3.99 -0.29 1.61
CA GLN A 123 -5.08 0.49 1.00
C GLN A 123 -4.69 0.96 -0.39
N TYR A 124 -3.44 1.42 -0.57
CA TYR A 124 -2.93 1.86 -1.87
C TYR A 124 -2.86 0.71 -2.86
N VAL A 125 -2.37 -0.46 -2.43
CA VAL A 125 -2.31 -1.66 -3.27
C VAL A 125 -3.71 -2.13 -3.66
N VAL A 126 -4.64 -2.24 -2.71
CA VAL A 126 -6.02 -2.65 -3.01
C VAL A 126 -6.69 -1.68 -3.97
N LYS A 127 -6.54 -0.36 -3.77
CA LYS A 127 -7.05 0.67 -4.69
C LYS A 127 -6.53 0.43 -6.11
N THR A 128 -5.23 0.21 -6.26
CA THR A 128 -4.61 -0.02 -7.57
C THR A 128 -5.06 -1.33 -8.21
N LEU A 129 -5.24 -2.39 -7.42
CA LEU A 129 -5.82 -3.65 -7.90
C LEU A 129 -7.26 -3.46 -8.39
N VAL A 130 -8.14 -2.82 -7.62
CA VAL A 130 -9.52 -2.54 -8.04
C VAL A 130 -9.55 -1.70 -9.33
N GLY A 131 -8.74 -0.65 -9.38
CA GLY A 131 -8.63 0.19 -10.57
C GLY A 131 -8.23 -0.60 -11.82
N ALA A 132 -7.24 -1.48 -11.71
CA ALA A 132 -6.74 -2.27 -12.83
C ALA A 132 -7.65 -3.45 -13.21
N LEU A 133 -8.19 -4.16 -12.21
CA LEU A 133 -8.90 -5.44 -12.40
C LEU A 133 -10.40 -5.24 -12.63
N ASP A 134 -11.03 -4.36 -11.85
CA ASP A 134 -12.49 -4.18 -11.91
C ASP A 134 -12.86 -3.02 -12.85
N TRP A 135 -12.09 -1.93 -12.82
CA TRP A 135 -12.39 -0.73 -13.61
C TRP A 135 -11.63 -0.66 -14.95
N ASN A 136 -10.84 -1.69 -15.26
CA ASN A 136 -10.05 -1.81 -16.50
C ASN A 136 -9.16 -0.60 -16.80
N LEU A 137 -8.66 0.08 -15.77
CA LEU A 137 -7.72 1.18 -15.94
C LEU A 137 -6.34 0.64 -16.36
N ASN A 138 -5.63 1.42 -17.18
CA ASN A 138 -4.26 1.08 -17.52
C ASN A 138 -3.31 1.26 -16.31
N ALA A 139 -2.07 0.77 -16.44
CA ALA A 139 -1.09 0.78 -15.34
C ALA A 139 -0.88 2.17 -14.72
N GLN A 140 -0.75 3.22 -15.54
CA GLN A 140 -0.58 4.59 -15.07
C GLN A 140 -1.85 5.15 -14.43
N GLN A 141 -3.02 4.92 -15.03
CA GLN A 141 -4.31 5.38 -14.48
C GLN A 141 -4.60 4.74 -13.12
N ALA A 142 -4.47 3.41 -13.00
CA ALA A 142 -4.70 2.68 -11.75
C ALA A 142 -3.73 3.11 -10.63
N THR A 143 -2.49 3.42 -11.02
CA THR A 143 -1.45 3.94 -10.11
C THR A 143 -1.79 5.35 -9.63
N SER A 144 -2.17 6.24 -10.54
CA SER A 144 -2.45 7.66 -10.27
C SER A 144 -3.77 7.94 -9.56
N LEU A 145 -4.66 6.95 -9.40
CA LEU A 145 -5.92 7.11 -8.66
C LEU A 145 -5.71 7.85 -7.32
N VAL A 146 -6.69 8.66 -6.92
CA VAL A 146 -6.68 9.34 -5.62
C VAL A 146 -6.48 8.31 -4.50
N ASN A 147 -5.55 8.57 -3.58
CA ASN A 147 -5.36 7.70 -2.43
C ASN A 147 -6.46 7.99 -1.40
N PHE A 148 -7.06 6.93 -0.88
CA PHE A 148 -8.05 7.04 0.18
C PHE A 148 -8.11 5.75 0.99
N GLY A 149 -8.65 5.87 2.20
CA GLY A 149 -9.03 4.73 3.03
C GLY A 149 -9.00 5.04 4.52
N ALA A 150 -9.48 4.10 5.32
CA ALA A 150 -9.66 4.27 6.76
C ALA A 150 -8.79 3.27 7.53
N THR A 151 -8.06 3.76 8.53
CA THR A 151 -7.24 2.97 9.45
C THR A 151 -8.03 2.67 10.72
N ASN A 152 -8.95 1.70 10.63
CA ASN A 152 -9.86 1.30 11.72
C ASN A 152 -10.44 2.49 12.53
N SER A 153 -10.93 3.49 11.80
CA SER A 153 -11.41 4.75 12.35
C SER A 153 -12.67 5.17 11.61
N LYS A 154 -13.53 5.95 12.28
CA LYS A 154 -14.67 6.60 11.63
C LYS A 154 -14.25 7.63 10.57
N ASN A 155 -13.00 8.08 10.62
CA ASN A 155 -12.45 9.02 9.66
C ASN A 155 -11.81 8.29 8.48
N THR A 156 -12.23 8.62 7.27
CA THR A 156 -11.59 8.20 6.02
C THR A 156 -10.56 9.25 5.64
N ASN A 157 -9.31 8.82 5.44
CA ASN A 157 -8.30 9.67 4.84
C ASN A 157 -8.55 9.77 3.34
N ILE A 158 -8.45 10.99 2.81
CA ILE A 158 -8.53 11.26 1.38
C ILE A 158 -7.37 12.17 1.04
N ASP A 159 -6.60 11.75 0.04
CA ASP A 159 -5.48 12.51 -0.46
C ASP A 159 -5.93 13.86 -1.02
N SER A 160 -5.35 14.91 -0.46
CA SER A 160 -5.59 16.29 -0.86
C SER A 160 -4.43 16.90 -1.64
N SER A 161 -3.39 16.12 -1.97
CA SER A 161 -2.18 16.66 -2.62
C SER A 161 -2.40 17.06 -4.08
N ASN A 162 -3.39 16.46 -4.77
CA ASN A 162 -3.74 16.82 -6.14
C ASN A 162 -4.90 17.83 -6.17
N VAL A 163 -4.55 19.11 -6.26
CA VAL A 163 -5.51 20.23 -6.28
C VAL A 163 -6.32 20.34 -7.57
N GLN A 164 -5.99 19.56 -8.61
CA GLN A 164 -6.72 19.58 -9.89
C GLN A 164 -7.91 18.61 -9.90
N LEU A 165 -7.93 17.63 -8.99
CA LEU A 165 -9.03 16.68 -8.87
C LEU A 165 -10.15 17.29 -8.02
N SER A 166 -11.35 17.40 -8.59
CA SER A 166 -12.54 17.67 -7.79
C SER A 166 -12.90 16.42 -7.00
N LEU A 167 -12.86 16.52 -5.67
CA LEU A 167 -13.23 15.43 -4.75
C LEU A 167 -14.55 15.71 -4.01
N VAL A 168 -15.29 16.75 -4.43
CA VAL A 168 -16.52 17.21 -3.77
C VAL A 168 -17.53 16.07 -3.66
N ASP A 169 -17.90 15.47 -4.80
CA ASP A 169 -18.89 14.39 -4.84
C ASP A 169 -18.46 13.16 -4.02
N LEU A 170 -17.17 12.81 -4.06
CA LEU A 170 -16.61 11.73 -3.26
C LEU A 170 -16.74 12.01 -1.76
N ILE A 171 -16.35 13.21 -1.34
CA ILE A 171 -16.39 13.65 0.06
C ILE A 171 -17.84 13.70 0.56
N GLU A 172 -18.74 14.27 -0.23
CA GLU A 172 -20.16 14.37 0.12
C GLU A 172 -20.83 12.99 0.19
N GLY A 173 -20.55 12.10 -0.78
CA GLY A 173 -21.02 10.72 -0.75
C GLY A 173 -20.53 9.94 0.46
N LEU A 174 -19.27 10.11 0.86
CA LEU A 174 -18.72 9.49 2.07
C LEU A 174 -19.35 10.06 3.34
N LYS A 175 -19.56 11.38 3.42
CA LYS A 175 -20.26 12.02 4.56
C LYS A 175 -21.70 11.56 4.67
N ALA A 176 -22.43 11.41 3.55
CA ALA A 176 -23.78 10.89 3.52
C ALA A 176 -23.87 9.45 4.05
N LYS A 177 -22.80 8.66 3.87
CA LYS A 177 -22.65 7.32 4.45
C LYS A 177 -22.14 7.34 5.91
N GLY A 178 -21.90 8.51 6.50
CA GLY A 178 -21.50 8.65 7.91
C GLY A 178 -19.99 8.60 8.18
N HIS A 179 -19.15 8.75 7.15
CA HIS A 179 -17.71 8.88 7.35
C HIS A 179 -17.34 10.29 7.82
N GLY A 180 -16.44 10.37 8.81
CA GLY A 180 -15.62 11.56 8.99
C GLY A 180 -14.56 11.63 7.89
N ILE A 181 -14.05 12.82 7.60
CA ILE A 181 -13.09 13.03 6.51
C ILE A 181 -11.81 13.65 7.06
N SER A 182 -10.68 13.08 6.68
CA SER A 182 -9.33 13.56 7.00
C SER A 182 -8.60 13.89 5.69
N ASN A 183 -8.39 15.18 5.43
CA ASN A 183 -7.78 15.66 4.18
C ASN A 183 -6.26 15.80 4.30
N THR A 184 -5.60 14.79 4.85
CA THR A 184 -4.14 14.77 4.95
C THR A 184 -3.53 14.27 3.65
N ALA A 185 -2.37 14.81 3.27
CA ALA A 185 -1.64 14.31 2.11
C ALA A 185 -1.33 12.82 2.28
N GLN A 186 -1.64 12.02 1.27
CA GLN A 186 -1.43 10.57 1.30
C GLN A 186 -0.30 10.21 0.34
N THR A 187 0.93 10.54 0.73
CA THR A 187 2.11 10.21 -0.07
C THR A 187 2.25 8.70 -0.22
N SER A 188 2.50 8.25 -1.44
CA SER A 188 2.75 6.86 -1.80
C SER A 188 3.85 6.83 -2.86
N GLY A 189 4.26 5.64 -3.26
CA GLY A 189 5.28 5.42 -4.29
C GLY A 189 4.93 4.16 -5.07
N ILE A 190 3.67 4.07 -5.50
CA ILE A 190 3.16 2.93 -6.24
C ILE A 190 3.99 2.73 -7.52
N SER A 191 4.44 1.51 -7.75
CA SER A 191 5.15 1.11 -8.96
C SER A 191 4.47 -0.11 -9.57
N THR A 192 3.86 0.07 -10.73
CA THR A 192 3.02 -0.93 -11.39
C THR A 192 3.58 -1.31 -12.75
N ILE A 193 3.60 -2.60 -13.06
CA ILE A 193 3.77 -3.12 -14.44
C ILE A 193 2.58 -4.02 -14.76
N MET A 194 1.99 -3.84 -15.94
CA MET A 194 0.92 -4.68 -16.47
C MET A 194 1.29 -5.26 -17.82
N LYS A 195 0.94 -6.53 -18.04
CA LYS A 195 0.99 -7.17 -19.35
C LYS A 195 -0.20 -6.70 -20.18
N VAL A 196 0.08 -6.12 -21.34
CA VAL A 196 -0.92 -5.57 -22.27
C VAL A 196 -0.77 -6.22 -23.65
N ASN A 197 -1.85 -6.24 -24.44
CA ASN A 197 -1.81 -6.70 -25.82
C ASN A 197 -1.98 -5.50 -26.75
N ILE A 198 -0.98 -5.26 -27.62
CA ILE A 198 -0.98 -4.16 -28.57
C ILE A 198 -0.58 -4.71 -29.92
N ASN A 199 -1.42 -4.51 -30.94
CA ASN A 199 -1.20 -5.01 -32.29
C ASN A 199 -0.90 -6.53 -32.33
N ASN A 200 -1.65 -7.31 -31.54
CA ASN A 200 -1.48 -8.76 -31.37
C ASN A 200 -0.13 -9.19 -30.79
N GLN A 201 0.61 -8.28 -30.15
CA GLN A 201 1.86 -8.57 -29.45
C GLN A 201 1.70 -8.32 -27.95
N SER A 202 2.20 -9.26 -27.14
CA SER A 202 2.32 -9.05 -25.69
C SER A 202 3.41 -8.01 -25.42
N LYS A 203 3.04 -6.96 -24.70
CA LYS A 203 3.93 -5.88 -24.24
C LYS A 203 3.70 -5.63 -22.76
N TYR A 204 4.51 -4.74 -22.19
CA TYR A 204 4.36 -4.27 -20.82
C TYR A 204 4.11 -2.76 -20.81
N ALA A 205 3.12 -2.34 -20.02
CA ALA A 205 2.86 -0.93 -19.72
C ALA A 205 3.23 -0.67 -18.27
N GLY A 206 3.92 0.44 -18.02
CA GLY A 206 4.31 0.85 -16.68
C GLY A 206 3.40 1.94 -16.12
N GLY A 207 3.36 2.05 -14.80
CA GLY A 207 2.74 3.15 -14.09
C GLY A 207 3.57 3.52 -12.88
N VAL A 208 3.84 4.81 -12.71
CA VAL A 208 4.55 5.33 -11.54
C VAL A 208 3.75 6.41 -10.84
N ASP A 209 3.79 6.39 -9.52
CA ASP A 209 3.01 7.30 -8.69
C ASP A 209 3.42 8.76 -8.89
N PRO A 210 2.50 9.67 -9.27
CA PRO A 210 2.84 11.08 -9.48
C PRO A 210 3.16 11.82 -8.17
N ARG A 211 3.00 11.19 -7.01
CA ARG A 211 3.23 11.81 -5.68
C ARG A 211 4.69 11.80 -5.23
N ARG A 212 5.56 11.10 -5.95
CA ARG A 212 7.01 11.00 -5.69
C ARG A 212 7.77 11.04 -6.99
N GLU A 213 9.07 11.25 -6.89
CA GLU A 213 10.00 11.12 -7.99
C GLU A 213 10.11 9.63 -8.36
N GLY A 214 9.59 9.28 -9.54
CA GLY A 214 9.67 7.92 -10.07
C GLY A 214 9.65 7.94 -11.59
N ILE A 215 10.13 6.84 -12.19
CA ILE A 215 10.27 6.72 -13.65
C ILE A 215 9.92 5.31 -14.11
N VAL A 216 9.37 5.21 -15.31
CA VAL A 216 9.18 3.96 -16.04
C VAL A 216 10.21 3.91 -17.17
N LEU A 217 10.97 2.82 -17.26
CA LEU A 217 11.97 2.60 -18.30
C LEU A 217 11.78 1.22 -18.92
N GLY A 218 12.00 1.11 -20.23
CA GLY A 218 12.03 -0.18 -20.92
C GLY A 218 12.18 -0.03 -22.44
N ASN A 219 12.74 -1.06 -23.09
CA ASN A 219 12.84 -1.13 -24.55
C ASN A 219 11.44 -1.33 -25.15
N GLY A 220 10.73 -0.22 -25.36
CA GLY A 220 9.33 -0.20 -25.82
C GLY A 220 8.30 -0.11 -24.69
N ALA A 221 8.69 0.37 -23.50
CA ALA A 221 7.73 0.74 -22.46
C ALA A 221 6.85 1.89 -22.96
N LEU A 222 5.53 1.70 -22.87
CA LEU A 222 4.52 2.74 -23.01
C LEU A 222 4.17 3.30 -21.62
#